data_AF-A0AAE8LXM4-F1
#
_entry.id   AF-A0AAE8LXM4-F1
#
_cell.length_a   1.000
_cell.length_b   1.000
_cell.length_c   1.000
_cell.angle_alpha   90.00
_cell.angle_beta   90.00
_cell.angle_gamma   90.00
#
_symmetry.space_group_name_H-M   'P 1'
#
loop_
_entity.id
_entity.type
_entity.pdbx_description
1 polymer ?
#
loop_
_entity_poly.entity_id
_entity_poly.type
_entity_poly.pdbx_seq_one_letter_code
_entity_poly.pdbx_strand_id
1 'polypeptide(L)'
;MGLPEYLIPAVRTRRFWTDFFWITYADDDGYSWDQANLKFSIGNEFGLSVEIDKYISTIQLRFTSHDGKTHFLGYDDNFHWQPFTLRWPELEAICQAISAADNEYSHPGLPLLFLARFTPICVGDDVDHIVTILVQAWKQIGEDILTDDQVRQVIERIDNRHADLCWHYDKFRNYWWIGKGLDASTATKAYTYCRSRDWDHEEPFPNQEWTSFISAAHLIVEESRLSGIANGTAPAYERNVIDAFRPRKRYDLNITLELRTTERQLDKATVTCLLNTLEAVLQKLCLGKSGTLYQEGTTINGEHVETRRKLWVRIMDDLPLGRAIVKQTLWWLRAPLSTTVNDSSRPDNSLLRLDDEGADIVEEIYIGICRPVLSESGANIVYSLPIDTQSKLESTEVLGREANVKPLTALGWTTADTLDNGKIDFNFTKFPQGVDTGEENTGAIVIRKVTPQVVALLHRFMAVADIVLLPMFLAANPLPDNITCRLDRCRVVSPEELYDTLSMGAYKWCAK
;
A
#
# COMPACT_ATOMS: atom_id res chain seq x y z
N MET A 1 32.76 9.47 5.28
CA MET A 1 32.89 8.27 4.43
C MET A 1 31.69 8.30 3.51
N GLY A 2 31.92 8.49 2.21
CA GLY A 2 30.86 8.66 1.21
C GLY A 2 30.02 7.40 0.97
N LEU A 3 28.99 7.56 0.14
CA LEU A 3 28.13 6.46 -0.28
C LEU A 3 28.99 5.40 -1.03
N PRO A 4 28.84 4.09 -0.75
CA PRO A 4 29.58 3.06 -1.48
C PRO A 4 29.42 3.22 -3.00
N GLU A 5 30.51 3.16 -3.75
CA GLU A 5 30.50 3.46 -5.20
C GLU A 5 29.48 2.62 -5.98
N TYR A 6 29.28 1.36 -5.58
CA TYR A 6 28.32 0.46 -6.19
C TYR A 6 26.84 0.83 -5.92
N LEU A 7 26.57 1.64 -4.90
CA LEU A 7 25.22 2.14 -4.58
C LEU A 7 24.88 3.46 -5.28
N ILE A 8 25.88 4.28 -5.62
CA ILE A 8 25.69 5.57 -6.30
C ILE A 8 24.78 5.46 -7.53
N PRO A 9 24.97 4.50 -8.48
CA PRO A 9 24.07 4.40 -9.61
C PRO A 9 22.66 3.97 -9.19
N ALA A 10 22.52 3.11 -8.18
CA ALA A 10 21.21 2.61 -7.74
C ALA A 10 20.36 3.72 -7.08
N VAL A 11 20.90 4.46 -6.11
CA VAL A 11 20.16 5.49 -5.36
C VAL A 11 19.72 6.69 -6.20
N ARG A 12 20.20 6.80 -7.44
CA ARG A 12 19.79 7.82 -8.41
C ARG A 12 18.63 7.37 -9.31
N THR A 13 18.15 6.14 -9.13
CA THR A 13 17.04 5.59 -9.92
C THR A 13 15.74 5.61 -9.14
N ARG A 14 14.64 5.82 -9.86
CA ARG A 14 13.28 5.63 -9.35
C ARG A 14 13.08 4.22 -8.79
N ARG A 15 13.55 3.20 -9.52
CA ARG A 15 13.44 1.78 -9.15
C ARG A 15 13.97 1.51 -7.74
N PHE A 16 15.18 1.99 -7.42
CA PHE A 16 15.74 1.80 -6.08
C PHE A 16 14.84 2.33 -4.97
N TRP A 17 14.28 3.53 -5.13
CA TRP A 17 13.46 4.14 -4.08
C TRP A 17 12.07 3.53 -3.98
N THR A 18 11.48 3.14 -5.11
CA THR A 18 10.20 2.44 -5.10
C THR A 18 10.32 1.04 -4.50
N ASP A 19 11.44 0.35 -4.73
CA ASP A 19 11.76 -0.95 -4.11
C ASP A 19 12.10 -0.77 -2.63
N PHE A 20 12.97 0.19 -2.28
CA PHE A 20 13.37 0.47 -0.91
C PHE A 20 12.14 0.69 -0.04
N PHE A 21 11.22 1.58 -0.44
CA PHE A 21 9.97 1.87 0.29
C PHE A 21 8.81 0.91 0.04
N TRP A 22 9.02 -0.14 -0.76
CA TRP A 22 7.98 -1.06 -1.23
C TRP A 22 6.72 -0.33 -1.72
N ILE A 23 6.93 0.76 -2.46
CA ILE A 23 5.89 1.43 -3.25
C ILE A 23 5.54 0.53 -4.44
N THR A 24 6.58 -0.04 -5.06
CA THR A 24 6.51 -1.15 -6.00
C THR A 24 7.18 -2.36 -5.36
N TYR A 25 6.84 -3.56 -5.84
CA TYR A 25 7.62 -4.73 -5.50
C TYR A 25 8.92 -4.70 -6.29
N ALA A 26 10.02 -5.10 -5.64
CA ALA A 26 11.29 -5.26 -6.33
C ALA A 26 11.15 -6.36 -7.40
N ASP A 27 11.67 -6.11 -8.60
CA ASP A 27 11.78 -7.17 -9.61
C ASP A 27 12.58 -8.35 -9.02
N ASP A 28 12.24 -9.59 -9.41
CA ASP A 28 13.00 -10.80 -9.05
C ASP A 28 14.48 -10.72 -9.51
N ASP A 29 14.75 -9.84 -10.47
CA ASP A 29 16.08 -9.45 -10.88
C ASP A 29 16.75 -8.58 -9.79
N GLY A 30 17.29 -9.23 -8.76
CA GLY A 30 18.01 -8.55 -7.67
C GLY A 30 19.12 -7.61 -8.16
N TYR A 31 19.57 -6.72 -7.28
CA TYR A 31 20.65 -5.78 -7.56
C TYR A 31 21.99 -6.50 -7.77
N SER A 32 22.94 -5.84 -8.45
CA SER A 32 24.25 -6.42 -8.80
C SER A 32 25.19 -6.69 -7.61
N TRP A 33 24.78 -6.30 -6.41
CA TRP A 33 25.49 -6.46 -5.14
C TRP A 33 24.71 -7.44 -4.26
N ASP A 34 25.37 -8.34 -3.53
CA ASP A 34 24.66 -9.28 -2.63
C ASP A 34 24.10 -8.58 -1.38
N GLN A 35 24.87 -7.64 -0.85
CA GLN A 35 24.52 -6.88 0.33
C GLN A 35 25.13 -5.48 0.24
N ALA A 36 24.29 -4.48 0.48
CA ALA A 36 24.66 -3.08 0.56
C ALA A 36 24.76 -2.66 2.02
N ASN A 37 25.80 -1.90 2.36
CA ASN A 37 25.98 -1.38 3.72
C ASN A 37 26.34 0.12 3.65
N LEU A 38 25.39 0.95 4.04
CA LEU A 38 25.57 2.40 4.15
C LEU A 38 25.99 2.74 5.57
N LYS A 39 27.14 3.39 5.73
CA LYS A 39 27.69 3.76 7.04
C LYS A 39 27.67 5.27 7.21
N PHE A 40 27.09 5.71 8.32
CA PHE A 40 27.02 7.10 8.75
C PHE A 40 27.82 7.27 10.03
N SER A 41 28.97 7.94 9.96
CA SER A 41 29.81 8.19 11.14
C SER A 41 29.40 9.49 11.84
N ILE A 42 29.35 9.46 13.16
CA ILE A 42 29.17 10.64 14.02
C ILE A 42 30.45 10.79 14.84
N GLY A 43 31.27 11.77 14.45
CA GLY A 43 32.64 11.90 14.96
C GLY A 43 33.49 10.67 14.63
N ASN A 44 34.47 10.39 15.48
CA ASN A 44 35.37 9.23 15.34
C ASN A 44 34.95 8.02 16.19
N GLU A 45 33.92 8.16 17.01
CA GLU A 45 33.58 7.20 18.05
C GLU A 45 32.31 6.41 17.71
N PHE A 46 31.36 6.99 16.99
CA PHE A 46 30.06 6.36 16.79
C PHE A 46 29.71 6.20 15.32
N GLY A 47 28.84 5.24 15.02
CA GLY A 47 28.31 5.06 13.68
C GLY A 47 26.91 4.46 13.67
N LEU A 48 26.16 4.77 12.62
CA LEU A 48 24.98 4.03 12.20
C LEU A 48 25.29 3.32 10.90
N SER A 49 24.66 2.16 10.70
CA SER A 49 24.66 1.52 9.39
C SER A 49 23.31 0.97 8.99
N VAL A 50 22.98 1.14 7.71
CA VAL A 50 21.82 0.55 7.08
C VAL A 50 22.30 -0.55 6.15
N GLU A 51 21.87 -1.76 6.46
CA GLU A 51 22.20 -2.97 5.73
C GLU A 51 20.99 -3.39 4.89
N ILE A 52 21.21 -3.63 3.60
CA ILE A 52 20.17 -3.93 2.63
C ILE A 52 20.63 -5.17 1.85
N ASP A 53 19.77 -6.18 1.72
CA ASP A 53 20.06 -7.31 0.83
C ASP A 53 19.76 -6.98 -0.64
N LYS A 54 20.27 -7.80 -1.57
CA LYS A 54 20.12 -7.56 -3.01
C LYS A 54 18.70 -7.57 -3.55
N TYR A 55 17.73 -8.05 -2.79
CA TYR A 55 16.32 -8.07 -3.18
C TYR A 55 15.54 -6.96 -2.47
N ILE A 56 16.21 -6.17 -1.61
CA ILE A 56 15.59 -5.25 -0.67
C ILE A 56 14.47 -5.94 0.11
N SER A 57 14.68 -7.22 0.46
CA SER A 57 13.71 -8.03 1.18
C SER A 57 13.80 -7.79 2.69
N THR A 58 15.00 -7.47 3.18
CA THR A 58 15.25 -7.08 4.56
C THR A 58 16.17 -5.85 4.60
N ILE A 59 15.78 -4.87 5.40
CA ILE A 59 16.55 -3.64 5.65
C ILE A 59 16.81 -3.57 7.16
N GLN A 60 18.07 -3.54 7.59
CA GLN A 60 18.46 -3.55 9.00
C GLN A 60 19.16 -2.26 9.40
N LEU A 61 18.88 -1.78 10.60
CA LEU A 61 19.59 -0.67 11.24
C LEU A 61 20.49 -1.21 12.35
N ARG A 62 21.76 -0.82 12.30
CA ARG A 62 22.77 -1.16 13.30
C ARG A 62 23.44 0.10 13.85
N PHE A 63 23.84 0.04 15.11
CA PHE A 63 24.59 1.08 15.80
C PHE A 63 25.96 0.57 16.20
N THR A 64 27.00 1.32 15.92
CA THR A 64 28.35 1.08 16.41
C THR A 64 28.67 2.07 17.54
N SER A 65 28.92 1.56 18.74
CA SER A 65 29.32 2.34 19.91
C SER A 65 30.80 2.69 19.90
N HIS A 66 31.20 3.59 20.80
CA HIS A 66 32.58 4.07 21.00
C HIS A 66 33.64 2.99 21.21
N ASP A 67 33.27 1.82 21.72
CA ASP A 67 34.14 0.65 21.90
C ASP A 67 34.25 -0.22 20.63
N GLY A 68 33.61 0.18 19.53
CA GLY A 68 33.54 -0.54 18.27
C GLY A 68 32.52 -1.70 18.27
N LYS A 69 31.80 -1.92 19.37
CA LYS A 69 30.73 -2.93 19.42
C LYS A 69 29.58 -2.51 18.52
N THR A 70 29.04 -3.47 17.76
CA THR A 70 27.89 -3.24 16.89
C THR A 70 26.65 -3.87 17.49
N HIS A 71 25.61 -3.06 17.65
CA HIS A 71 24.31 -3.42 18.19
C HIS A 71 23.26 -3.43 17.08
N PHE A 72 22.37 -4.41 17.13
CA PHE A 72 21.19 -4.44 16.27
C PHE A 72 20.11 -3.51 16.84
N LEU A 73 19.59 -2.60 16.02
CA LEU A 73 18.57 -1.64 16.46
C LEU A 73 17.17 -1.85 15.89
N GLY A 74 17.04 -2.70 14.87
CA GLY A 74 15.75 -2.95 14.22
C GLY A 74 15.91 -3.36 12.77
N TYR A 75 14.81 -3.86 12.22
CA TYR A 75 14.71 -4.19 10.80
C TYR A 75 13.31 -3.91 10.27
N ASP A 76 13.22 -3.92 8.96
CA ASP A 76 11.98 -3.90 8.21
C ASP A 76 12.12 -4.92 7.09
N ASP A 77 11.23 -5.92 7.07
CA ASP A 77 11.12 -6.94 6.01
C ASP A 77 9.76 -6.85 5.30
N ASN A 78 9.06 -5.71 5.46
CA ASN A 78 7.70 -5.44 4.98
C ASN A 78 6.57 -6.20 5.71
N PHE A 79 6.83 -7.37 6.31
CA PHE A 79 5.82 -8.21 6.96
C PHE A 79 5.83 -8.08 8.50
N HIS A 80 7.02 -8.02 9.08
CA HIS A 80 7.30 -7.91 10.50
C HIS A 80 7.94 -6.55 10.77
N TRP A 81 7.08 -5.58 11.03
CA TRP A 81 7.52 -4.21 11.18
C TRP A 81 8.19 -3.97 12.54
N GLN A 82 9.53 -3.89 12.58
CA GLN A 82 10.33 -3.54 13.78
C GLN A 82 11.24 -2.29 13.70
N PRO A 83 10.97 -1.23 12.92
CA PRO A 83 11.94 -0.18 12.71
C PRO A 83 11.73 1.03 13.63
N PHE A 84 10.84 0.96 14.63
CA PHE A 84 10.55 2.11 15.49
C PHE A 84 11.67 2.35 16.51
N THR A 85 12.76 2.93 16.01
CA THR A 85 14.02 3.06 16.74
C THR A 85 14.33 4.52 17.05
N LEU A 86 14.13 5.42 16.09
CA LEU A 86 14.57 6.81 16.14
C LEU A 86 13.40 7.76 16.39
N ARG A 87 13.66 8.83 17.13
CA ARG A 87 12.75 10.00 17.20
C ARG A 87 13.12 11.02 16.13
N TRP A 88 12.15 11.79 15.64
CA TRP A 88 12.41 12.84 14.64
C TRP A 88 13.51 13.85 15.05
N PRO A 89 13.50 14.39 16.28
CA PRO A 89 14.60 15.26 16.73
C PRO A 89 15.97 14.57 16.78
N GLU A 90 16.01 13.26 17.05
CA GLU A 90 17.25 12.47 17.05
C GLU A 90 17.74 12.30 15.61
N LEU A 91 16.85 11.91 14.69
CA LEU A 91 17.16 11.76 13.27
C LEU A 91 17.72 13.06 12.67
N GLU A 92 17.07 14.19 12.93
CA GLU A 92 17.53 15.48 12.42
C GLU A 92 18.92 15.85 12.95
N ALA A 93 19.17 15.68 14.25
CA ALA A 93 20.48 15.93 14.84
C ALA A 93 21.57 15.04 14.23
N ILE A 94 21.26 13.75 14.02
CA ILE A 94 22.16 12.80 13.34
C ILE A 94 22.46 13.27 11.92
N CYS A 95 21.45 13.59 11.12
CA CYS A 95 21.65 14.03 9.73
C CYS A 95 22.43 15.35 9.63
N GLN A 96 22.18 16.30 10.53
CA GLN A 96 22.93 17.55 10.59
C GLN A 96 24.39 17.32 10.95
N ALA A 97 24.66 16.45 11.93
CA ALA A 97 26.03 16.09 12.32
C ALA A 97 26.78 15.35 11.20
N ILE A 98 26.12 14.43 10.48
CA ILE A 98 26.70 13.78 9.29
C ILE A 98 27.06 14.83 8.24
N SER A 99 26.15 15.77 7.96
CA SER A 99 26.37 16.81 6.94
C SER A 99 27.49 17.78 7.31
N ALA A 100 27.61 18.12 8.60
CA ALA A 100 28.71 18.93 9.10
C ALA A 100 30.08 18.24 8.98
N ALA A 101 30.12 16.91 9.07
CA ALA A 101 31.34 16.12 8.99
C ALA A 101 31.73 15.71 7.56
N ASP A 102 30.76 15.58 6.65
CA ASP A 102 30.95 15.06 5.30
C ASP A 102 30.07 15.83 4.30
N ASN A 103 30.71 16.70 3.50
CA ASN A 103 30.04 17.55 2.51
C ASN A 103 29.36 16.76 1.37
N GLU A 104 29.67 15.46 1.20
CA GLU A 104 28.94 14.62 0.24
C GLU A 104 27.51 14.32 0.70
N TYR A 105 27.24 14.43 2.00
CA TYR A 105 25.92 14.30 2.57
C TYR A 105 25.35 15.67 2.92
N SER A 106 24.43 16.16 2.10
CA SER A 106 23.64 17.32 2.45
C SER A 106 22.60 17.00 3.52
N HIS A 107 22.22 18.01 4.30
CA HIS A 107 21.03 17.97 5.14
C HIS A 107 20.04 19.09 4.75
N PRO A 108 18.75 18.76 4.53
CA PRO A 108 18.18 17.41 4.42
C PRO A 108 18.77 16.64 3.21
N GLY A 109 18.62 15.31 3.11
CA GLY A 109 19.28 14.56 2.03
C GLY A 109 19.25 13.04 2.20
N LEU A 110 20.19 12.34 1.56
CA LEU A 110 20.28 10.88 1.55
C LEU A 110 20.22 10.25 2.96
N PRO A 111 20.98 10.71 3.97
CA PRO A 111 20.90 10.13 5.31
C PRO A 111 19.49 10.20 5.90
N LEU A 112 18.76 11.31 5.65
CA LEU A 112 17.39 11.48 6.14
C LEU A 112 16.48 10.43 5.52
N LEU A 113 16.54 10.21 4.20
CA LEU A 113 15.64 9.27 3.54
C LEU A 113 15.89 7.81 3.95
N PHE A 114 17.16 7.40 4.10
CA PHE A 114 17.48 6.05 4.56
C PHE A 114 17.00 5.79 5.99
N LEU A 115 17.20 6.76 6.88
CA LEU A 115 16.91 6.61 8.30
C LEU A 115 15.45 6.95 8.66
N ALA A 116 14.71 7.69 7.82
CA ALA A 116 13.30 8.01 8.02
C ALA A 116 12.42 6.75 8.14
N ARG A 117 12.79 5.65 7.47
CA ARG A 117 12.15 4.33 7.65
C ARG A 117 12.12 3.89 9.12
N PHE A 118 13.18 4.23 9.86
CA PHE A 118 13.35 3.86 11.25
C PHE A 118 12.82 4.90 12.24
N THR A 119 12.08 5.88 11.73
CA THR A 119 11.65 7.07 12.47
C THR A 119 10.14 7.26 12.27
N PRO A 120 9.28 6.57 13.06
CA PRO A 120 7.85 6.68 12.90
C PRO A 120 7.37 8.10 13.21
N ILE A 121 6.39 8.59 12.45
CA ILE A 121 5.61 9.77 12.84
C ILE A 121 4.58 9.31 13.87
N CYS A 122 4.73 9.81 15.08
CA CYS A 122 3.93 9.49 16.25
C CYS A 122 2.97 10.64 16.61
N VAL A 123 2.02 10.37 17.49
CA VAL A 123 1.17 11.40 18.06
C VAL A 123 2.03 12.35 18.90
N GLY A 124 1.89 13.65 18.65
CA GLY A 124 2.69 14.70 19.29
C GLY A 124 3.86 15.21 18.46
N ASP A 125 4.22 14.54 17.37
CA ASP A 125 5.25 15.03 16.45
C ASP A 125 4.74 16.22 15.61
N ASP A 126 5.66 17.12 15.22
CA ASP A 126 5.38 18.22 14.27
C ASP A 126 5.37 17.69 12.83
N VAL A 127 4.18 17.27 12.39
CA VAL A 127 3.98 16.66 11.07
C VAL A 127 4.30 17.64 9.94
N ASP A 128 4.03 18.93 10.12
CA ASP A 128 4.27 19.94 9.07
C ASP A 128 5.77 20.11 8.83
N HIS A 129 6.56 20.14 9.91
CA HIS A 129 8.02 20.16 9.83
C HIS A 129 8.58 18.88 9.20
N ILE A 130 8.12 17.71 9.65
CA ILE A 130 8.58 16.41 9.13
C ILE A 130 8.31 16.27 7.63
N VAL A 131 7.09 16.61 7.19
CA VAL A 131 6.73 16.59 5.76
C VAL A 131 7.63 17.54 4.99
N THR A 132 7.88 18.74 5.52
CA THR A 132 8.74 19.74 4.87
C THR A 132 10.16 19.22 4.64
N ILE A 133 10.80 18.65 5.65
CA ILE A 133 12.19 18.16 5.53
C ILE A 133 12.30 16.92 4.62
N LEU A 134 11.27 16.06 4.59
CA LEU A 134 11.23 14.89 3.70
C LEU A 134 11.05 15.31 2.24
N VAL A 135 10.13 16.24 1.96
CA VAL A 135 9.92 16.77 0.61
C VAL A 135 11.19 17.48 0.10
N GLN A 136 11.87 18.22 0.97
CA GLN A 136 13.17 18.83 0.67
C GLN A 136 14.23 17.77 0.33
N ALA A 137 14.35 16.72 1.14
CA ALA A 137 15.30 15.63 0.88
C ALA A 137 15.02 14.94 -0.46
N TRP A 138 13.76 14.63 -0.78
CA TRP A 138 13.40 14.00 -2.05
C TRP A 138 13.78 14.85 -3.26
N LYS A 139 13.46 16.15 -3.21
CA LYS A 139 13.80 17.09 -4.30
C LYS A 139 15.29 17.25 -4.50
N GLN A 140 16.08 17.12 -3.43
CA GLN A 140 17.53 17.19 -3.53
C GLN A 140 18.15 16.00 -4.27
N ILE A 141 17.54 14.81 -4.21
CA ILE A 141 18.03 13.66 -4.97
C ILE A 141 17.63 13.80 -6.44
N GLY A 142 16.42 14.33 -6.72
CA GLY A 142 15.99 14.73 -8.05
C GLY A 142 14.47 14.88 -8.15
N GLU A 143 14.00 15.90 -8.88
CA GLU A 143 12.57 16.22 -9.01
C GLU A 143 11.76 15.09 -9.68
N ASP A 144 12.39 14.28 -10.54
CA ASP A 144 11.72 13.22 -11.30
C ASP A 144 11.91 11.81 -10.72
N ILE A 145 12.54 11.67 -9.54
CA ILE A 145 12.81 10.34 -8.96
C ILE A 145 11.51 9.67 -8.51
N LEU A 146 10.68 10.38 -7.75
CA LEU A 146 9.36 9.92 -7.31
C LEU A 146 8.32 10.97 -7.67
N THR A 147 7.11 10.53 -8.00
CA THR A 147 5.97 11.46 -8.14
C THR A 147 5.52 11.97 -6.78
N ASP A 148 4.79 13.09 -6.75
CA ASP A 148 4.27 13.65 -5.49
C ASP A 148 3.41 12.65 -4.70
N ASP A 149 2.60 11.85 -5.39
CA ASP A 149 1.82 10.76 -4.79
C ASP A 149 2.72 9.68 -4.16
N GLN A 150 3.82 9.31 -4.83
CA GLN A 150 4.77 8.33 -4.30
C GLN A 150 5.51 8.88 -3.07
N VAL A 151 5.91 10.15 -3.09
CA VAL A 151 6.49 10.80 -1.89
C VAL A 151 5.49 10.80 -0.74
N ARG A 152 4.22 11.14 -1.00
CA ARG A 152 3.16 11.06 0.03
C ARG A 152 2.98 9.62 0.54
N GLN A 153 3.04 8.61 -0.32
CA GLN A 153 2.97 7.19 0.10
C GLN A 153 4.13 6.79 1.01
N VAL A 154 5.35 7.29 0.77
CA VAL A 154 6.49 7.10 1.68
C VAL A 154 6.21 7.70 3.05
N ILE A 155 5.70 8.92 3.09
CA ILE A 155 5.35 9.62 4.33
C ILE A 155 4.23 8.86 5.07
N GLU A 156 3.19 8.42 4.37
CA GLU A 156 2.09 7.62 4.92
C GLU A 156 2.58 6.26 5.44
N ARG A 157 3.61 5.67 4.83
CA ARG A 157 4.21 4.43 5.31
C ARG A 157 4.86 4.61 6.67
N ILE A 158 5.47 5.75 6.96
CA ILE A 158 6.09 5.99 8.27
C ILE A 158 5.13 6.66 9.28
N ASP A 159 3.94 7.07 8.85
CA ASP A 159 2.91 7.62 9.73
C ASP A 159 2.16 6.57 10.54
N ASN A 160 2.39 6.60 11.84
CA ASN A 160 1.85 5.65 12.80
C ASN A 160 0.90 6.29 13.81
N ARG A 161 0.50 7.55 13.60
CA ARG A 161 -0.49 8.23 14.46
C ARG A 161 -1.83 7.50 14.51
N HIS A 162 -2.22 6.83 13.42
CA HIS A 162 -3.44 6.01 13.35
C HIS A 162 -3.46 4.85 14.36
N ALA A 163 -2.29 4.40 14.82
CA ALA A 163 -2.14 3.34 15.81
C ALA A 163 -1.95 3.89 17.23
N ASP A 164 -2.20 5.19 17.44
CA ASP A 164 -1.97 5.92 18.70
C ASP A 164 -0.53 5.80 19.23
N LEU A 165 0.46 5.57 18.35
CA LEU A 165 1.86 5.47 18.76
C LEU A 165 2.39 6.81 19.25
N CYS A 166 3.04 6.79 20.41
CA CYS A 166 3.57 7.93 21.13
C CYS A 166 4.98 7.63 21.65
N TRP A 167 5.85 8.64 21.66
CA TRP A 167 7.12 8.58 22.36
C TRP A 167 6.94 9.00 23.82
N HIS A 168 7.45 8.19 24.74
CA HIS A 168 7.40 8.43 26.17
C HIS A 168 8.80 8.45 26.76
N TYR A 169 9.05 9.36 27.69
CA TYR A 169 10.31 9.44 28.40
C TYR A 169 10.23 8.77 29.76
N ASP A 170 11.06 7.77 30.02
CA ASP A 170 11.24 7.19 31.34
C ASP A 170 12.33 7.96 32.08
N LYS A 171 11.93 8.79 33.06
CA LYS A 171 12.86 9.58 33.87
C LYS A 171 13.76 8.74 34.77
N PHE A 172 13.32 7.57 35.22
CA PHE A 172 14.09 6.72 36.12
C PHE A 172 15.17 5.95 35.37
N ARG A 173 14.85 5.52 34.15
CA ARG A 173 15.76 4.77 33.29
C ARG A 173 16.53 5.64 32.29
N ASN A 174 16.18 6.92 32.22
CA ASN A 174 16.82 7.94 31.38
C ASN A 174 16.83 7.56 29.88
N TYR A 175 15.71 7.06 29.36
CA TYR A 175 15.56 6.76 27.94
C TYR A 175 14.15 6.99 27.43
N TRP A 176 14.04 7.07 26.10
CA TRP A 176 12.77 7.14 25.38
C TRP A 176 12.30 5.75 24.96
N TRP A 177 11.00 5.51 25.07
CA TRP A 177 10.35 4.30 24.61
C TRP A 177 9.10 4.63 23.81
N ILE A 178 8.68 3.72 22.95
CA ILE A 178 7.50 3.89 22.11
C ILE A 178 6.35 3.01 22.61
N GLY A 179 5.17 3.61 22.78
CA GLY A 179 3.97 2.96 23.32
C GLY A 179 2.72 3.41 22.58
N LYS A 180 1.62 2.66 22.77
CA LYS A 180 0.28 3.04 22.29
C LYS A 180 -0.48 3.75 23.40
N GLY A 181 -0.95 4.97 23.11
CA GLY A 181 -1.74 5.81 24.02
C GLY A 181 -0.95 7.01 24.53
N LEU A 182 -1.66 8.12 24.77
CA LEU A 182 -1.04 9.41 25.14
C LEU A 182 -0.41 9.41 26.55
N ASP A 183 -0.99 8.68 27.50
CA ASP A 183 -0.52 8.63 28.88
C ASP A 183 0.41 7.43 29.10
N ALA A 184 1.69 7.73 29.38
CA ALA A 184 2.74 6.76 29.64
C ALA A 184 2.41 5.73 30.73
N SER A 185 1.56 6.07 31.70
CA SER A 185 1.17 5.19 32.80
C SER A 185 0.19 4.09 32.37
N THR A 186 -0.63 4.38 31.37
CA THR A 186 -1.65 3.47 30.80
C THR A 186 -1.27 2.93 29.42
N ALA A 187 -0.23 3.50 28.82
CA ALA A 187 0.19 3.16 27.47
C ALA A 187 0.58 1.68 27.41
N THR A 188 0.03 1.00 26.40
CA THR A 188 0.37 -0.38 26.13
C THR A 188 1.65 -0.43 25.31
N LYS A 189 2.39 -1.54 25.41
CA LYS A 189 3.62 -1.73 24.63
C LYS A 189 3.28 -1.65 23.13
N ALA A 190 4.06 -0.90 22.38
CA ALA A 190 4.16 -1.17 20.95
C ALA A 190 4.86 -2.54 20.81
N TYR A 191 4.35 -3.43 19.97
CA TYR A 191 4.95 -4.75 19.71
C TYR A 191 6.27 -4.68 18.92
N THR A 192 6.96 -3.53 18.97
CA THR A 192 8.20 -3.29 18.24
C THR A 192 9.42 -3.45 19.14
N TYR A 193 10.39 -4.19 18.63
CA TYR A 193 11.41 -4.92 19.38
C TYR A 193 12.48 -4.05 20.05
N CYS A 194 12.66 -2.78 19.67
CA CYS A 194 13.92 -2.11 19.98
C CYS A 194 13.85 -0.88 20.89
N ARG A 195 12.69 -0.45 21.37
CA ARG A 195 12.56 0.49 22.49
C ARG A 195 11.30 0.22 23.31
N SER A 196 11.11 -1.04 23.68
CA SER A 196 10.00 -1.47 24.54
C SER A 196 10.38 -1.37 26.02
N ARG A 197 9.37 -1.31 26.90
CA ARG A 197 9.53 -1.10 28.34
C ARG A 197 10.18 -2.30 29.08
N ASP A 198 10.21 -3.51 28.51
CA ASP A 198 10.68 -4.72 29.20
C ASP A 198 11.85 -5.42 28.49
N TRP A 199 12.60 -6.21 29.27
CA TRP A 199 13.85 -6.90 28.93
C TRP A 199 13.65 -8.21 28.13
N ASP A 200 12.70 -8.26 27.21
CA ASP A 200 12.26 -9.51 26.56
C ASP A 200 13.22 -10.05 25.47
N HIS A 201 14.50 -9.62 25.45
CA HIS A 201 15.45 -9.93 24.36
C HIS A 201 16.86 -10.33 24.83
N GLU A 202 17.54 -11.14 24.00
CA GLU A 202 18.90 -11.63 24.22
C GLU A 202 19.94 -10.48 24.26
N GLU A 203 19.70 -9.37 23.56
CA GLU A 203 20.50 -8.15 23.67
C GLU A 203 19.60 -6.91 23.90
N PRO A 204 19.73 -6.20 25.04
CA PRO A 204 18.96 -5.00 25.33
C PRO A 204 19.40 -3.82 24.46
N PHE A 205 18.48 -2.88 24.19
CA PHE A 205 18.83 -1.65 23.48
C PHE A 205 19.92 -0.87 24.24
N PRO A 206 20.97 -0.38 23.56
CA PRO A 206 22.14 0.27 24.19
C PRO A 206 21.81 1.72 24.59
N ASN A 207 20.93 1.90 25.58
CA ASN A 207 20.38 3.21 25.94
C ASN A 207 21.42 4.23 26.38
N GLN A 208 22.44 3.78 27.13
CA GLN A 208 23.49 4.67 27.63
C GLN A 208 24.37 5.16 26.49
N GLU A 209 24.87 4.23 25.67
CA GLU A 209 25.70 4.52 24.51
C GLU A 209 24.92 5.34 23.47
N TRP A 210 23.63 5.06 23.29
CA TRP A 210 22.76 5.85 22.43
C TRP A 210 22.63 7.30 22.91
N THR A 211 22.46 7.51 24.22
CA THR A 211 22.36 8.87 24.78
C THR A 211 23.65 9.65 24.55
N SER A 212 24.81 9.00 24.72
CA SER A 212 26.11 9.58 24.40
C SER A 212 26.25 9.90 22.91
N PHE A 213 25.80 9.00 22.04
CA PHE A 213 25.78 9.20 20.59
C PHE A 213 24.97 10.43 20.16
N ILE A 214 23.75 10.58 20.67
CA ILE A 214 22.90 11.75 20.37
C ILE A 214 23.52 13.04 20.92
N SER A 215 24.11 12.97 22.11
CA SER A 215 24.83 14.11 22.69
C SER A 215 26.01 14.54 21.82
N ALA A 216 26.79 13.58 21.31
CA ALA A 216 27.90 13.85 20.39
C ALA A 216 27.42 14.47 19.07
N ALA A 217 26.30 14.00 18.51
CA ALA A 217 25.71 14.61 17.33
C ALA A 217 25.34 16.09 17.58
N HIS A 218 24.69 16.40 18.70
CA HIS A 218 24.37 17.79 19.05
C HIS A 218 25.61 18.68 19.22
N LEU A 219 26.68 18.18 19.82
CA LEU A 219 27.93 18.93 19.97
C LEU A 219 28.52 19.29 18.61
N ILE A 220 28.59 18.33 17.66
CA ILE A 220 29.08 18.58 16.29
C ILE A 220 28.22 19.65 15.60
N VAL A 221 26.90 19.58 15.75
CA VAL A 221 25.99 20.58 15.17
C VAL A 221 26.25 21.97 15.74
N GLU A 222 26.38 22.11 17.07
CA GLU A 222 26.66 23.41 17.68
C GLU A 222 28.05 23.96 17.30
N GLU A 223 29.07 23.12 17.25
CA GLU A 223 30.41 23.51 16.78
C GLU A 223 30.39 23.99 15.31
N SER A 224 29.62 23.31 14.44
CA SER A 224 29.45 23.71 13.04
C SER A 224 28.74 25.07 12.86
N ARG A 225 27.78 25.37 13.76
CA ARG A 225 27.07 26.67 13.79
C ARG A 225 28.00 27.79 14.24
N LEU A 226 28.77 27.56 15.29
CA LEU A 226 29.72 28.53 15.84
C LEU A 226 30.87 28.86 14.87
N SER A 227 31.29 27.88 14.06
CA SER A 227 32.34 28.05 13.04
C SER A 227 31.84 28.71 11.74
N GLY A 228 30.53 28.99 11.60
CA GLY A 228 29.96 29.67 10.44
C GLY A 228 29.92 28.83 9.17
N ILE A 229 30.12 27.52 9.26
CA ILE A 229 30.17 26.59 8.13
C ILE A 229 28.75 26.20 7.66
N ALA A 230 27.74 26.33 8.51
CA ALA A 230 26.36 25.94 8.19
C ALA A 230 25.44 27.17 8.09
N ASN A 231 25.14 27.63 6.87
CA ASN A 231 23.99 28.51 6.60
C ASN A 231 23.47 28.31 5.17
N GLY A 232 23.10 27.08 4.84
CA GLY A 232 22.14 26.84 3.77
C GLY A 232 20.73 26.87 4.37
N THR A 233 20.09 28.04 4.41
CA THR A 233 18.66 28.08 4.71
C THR A 233 17.93 27.47 3.51
N ALA A 234 17.41 26.25 3.69
CA ALA A 234 16.57 25.63 2.68
C ALA A 234 15.38 26.56 2.37
N PRO A 235 14.98 26.72 1.11
CA PRO A 235 13.86 27.58 0.75
C PRO A 235 12.60 27.12 1.48
N ALA A 236 11.90 28.08 2.08
CA ALA A 236 10.60 27.85 2.70
C ALA A 236 9.59 27.49 1.61
N TYR A 237 8.93 26.34 1.74
CA TYR A 237 7.87 25.95 0.82
C TYR A 237 6.59 26.73 1.08
N GLU A 238 5.86 27.03 0.01
CA GLU A 238 4.50 27.53 0.14
C GLU A 238 3.63 26.47 0.83
N ARG A 239 2.80 26.91 1.78
CA ARG A 239 1.96 26.03 2.60
C ARG A 239 1.09 25.08 1.76
N ASN A 240 0.57 25.59 0.64
CA ASN A 240 -0.28 24.82 -0.28
C ASN A 240 0.45 23.63 -0.93
N VAL A 241 1.77 23.71 -1.09
CA VAL A 241 2.59 22.61 -1.62
C VAL A 241 2.73 21.52 -0.57
N ILE A 242 2.98 21.87 0.69
CA ILE A 242 3.13 20.92 1.81
C ILE A 242 1.83 20.15 2.06
N ASP A 243 0.67 20.81 1.91
CA ASP A 243 -0.62 20.18 2.15
C ASP A 243 -0.89 18.97 1.23
N ALA A 244 -0.33 18.95 0.02
CA ALA A 244 -0.43 17.82 -0.91
C ALA A 244 0.35 16.57 -0.44
N PHE A 245 1.32 16.74 0.46
CA PHE A 245 2.16 15.67 1.01
C PHE A 245 1.78 15.27 2.43
N ARG A 246 0.80 15.96 3.05
CA ARG A 246 0.34 15.58 4.39
C ARG A 246 -0.16 14.14 4.37
N PRO A 247 0.26 13.32 5.36
CA PRO A 247 -0.25 11.97 5.45
C PRO A 247 -1.75 11.98 5.69
N ARG A 248 -2.46 11.21 4.86
CA ARG A 248 -3.91 11.06 4.91
C ARG A 248 -4.34 10.23 6.10
N LYS A 249 -5.57 10.42 6.54
CA LYS A 249 -6.13 9.65 7.65
C LYS A 249 -6.32 8.20 7.22
N ARG A 250 -5.67 7.27 7.94
CA ARG A 250 -5.73 5.83 7.65
C ARG A 250 -6.83 5.15 8.47
N TYR A 251 -7.54 4.23 7.82
CA TYR A 251 -8.51 3.32 8.43
C TYR A 251 -8.20 1.90 7.99
N ASP A 252 -8.01 0.97 8.93
CA ASP A 252 -7.74 -0.44 8.62
C ASP A 252 -8.98 -1.27 8.94
N LEU A 253 -9.61 -1.83 7.93
CA LEU A 253 -10.78 -2.71 8.03
C LEU A 253 -10.38 -4.18 7.91
N ASN A 254 -11.02 -5.04 8.69
CA ASN A 254 -10.92 -6.49 8.58
C ASN A 254 -12.23 -7.05 8.06
N ILE A 255 -12.18 -7.81 6.96
CA ILE A 255 -13.33 -8.52 6.38
C ILE A 255 -13.19 -10.00 6.72
N THR A 256 -14.22 -10.61 7.31
CA THR A 256 -14.27 -12.07 7.54
C THR A 256 -15.32 -12.69 6.65
N LEU A 257 -14.88 -13.60 5.76
CA LEU A 257 -15.73 -14.35 4.84
C LEU A 257 -15.85 -15.81 5.28
N GLU A 258 -17.08 -16.29 5.46
CA GLU A 258 -17.38 -17.68 5.75
C GLU A 258 -17.68 -18.44 4.45
N LEU A 259 -16.73 -19.23 3.97
CA LEU A 259 -16.75 -19.79 2.61
C LEU A 259 -17.77 -20.93 2.44
N ARG A 260 -18.09 -21.63 3.53
CA ARG A 260 -18.90 -22.86 3.51
C ARG A 260 -20.30 -22.70 4.11
N THR A 261 -20.80 -21.47 4.23
CA THR A 261 -22.19 -21.25 4.67
C THR A 261 -23.18 -21.89 3.69
N THR A 262 -24.29 -22.44 4.20
CA THR A 262 -25.29 -23.15 3.39
C THR A 262 -26.05 -22.22 2.44
N GLU A 263 -26.12 -20.92 2.73
CA GLU A 263 -26.89 -19.96 1.95
C GLU A 263 -26.13 -19.47 0.71
N ARG A 264 -24.83 -19.19 0.85
CA ARG A 264 -24.01 -18.58 -0.22
C ARG A 264 -22.57 -19.10 -0.15
N GLN A 265 -22.35 -20.30 -0.68
CA GLN A 265 -20.99 -20.84 -0.76
C GLN A 265 -20.11 -19.96 -1.66
N LEU A 266 -18.90 -19.69 -1.20
CA LEU A 266 -17.84 -19.05 -1.96
C LEU A 266 -16.66 -20.01 -2.01
N ASP A 267 -15.96 -20.05 -3.13
CA ASP A 267 -14.70 -20.77 -3.23
C ASP A 267 -13.49 -19.83 -3.13
N LYS A 268 -12.30 -20.42 -3.04
CA LYS A 268 -11.04 -19.68 -2.92
C LYS A 268 -10.82 -18.73 -4.10
N ALA A 269 -11.13 -19.16 -5.33
CA ALA A 269 -10.91 -18.38 -6.55
C ALA A 269 -11.79 -17.12 -6.57
N THR A 270 -13.04 -17.25 -6.12
CA THR A 270 -14.00 -16.14 -5.96
C THR A 270 -13.47 -15.08 -5.01
N VAL A 271 -12.92 -15.50 -3.87
CA VAL A 271 -12.36 -14.55 -2.89
C VAL A 271 -11.08 -13.89 -3.38
N THR A 272 -10.25 -14.60 -4.14
CA THR A 272 -9.10 -13.98 -4.83
C THR A 272 -9.56 -12.92 -5.84
N CYS A 273 -10.65 -13.16 -6.58
CA CYS A 273 -11.21 -12.16 -7.50
C CYS A 273 -11.75 -10.92 -6.77
N LEU A 274 -12.40 -11.11 -5.62
CA LEU A 274 -12.82 -10.01 -4.75
C LEU A 274 -11.61 -9.14 -4.37
N LEU A 275 -10.54 -9.76 -3.89
CA LEU A 275 -9.32 -9.05 -3.47
C LEU A 275 -8.70 -8.27 -4.62
N ASN A 276 -8.49 -8.91 -5.77
CA ASN A 276 -7.88 -8.25 -6.93
C ASN A 276 -8.75 -7.08 -7.41
N THR A 277 -10.09 -7.24 -7.39
CA THR A 277 -11.03 -6.16 -7.72
C THR A 277 -10.95 -5.00 -6.72
N LEU A 278 -10.97 -5.29 -5.42
CA LEU A 278 -10.85 -4.27 -4.38
C LEU A 278 -9.51 -3.53 -4.47
N GLU A 279 -8.42 -4.25 -4.67
CA GLU A 279 -7.09 -3.65 -4.84
C GLU A 279 -7.08 -2.68 -6.03
N ALA A 280 -7.56 -3.13 -7.19
CA ALA A 280 -7.58 -2.33 -8.39
C ALA A 280 -8.44 -1.07 -8.24
N VAL A 281 -9.62 -1.18 -7.60
CA VAL A 281 -10.55 -0.07 -7.39
C VAL A 281 -10.06 0.89 -6.30
N LEU A 282 -9.47 0.39 -5.20
CA LEU A 282 -8.98 1.27 -4.14
C LEU A 282 -7.73 2.02 -4.59
N GLN A 283 -6.82 1.34 -5.29
CA GLN A 283 -5.66 1.99 -5.89
C GLN A 283 -6.08 3.03 -6.93
N LYS A 284 -7.10 2.74 -7.78
CA LYS A 284 -7.69 3.71 -8.72
C LYS A 284 -7.93 5.05 -8.07
N LEU A 285 -8.72 5.00 -7.00
CA LEU A 285 -9.31 6.19 -6.42
C LEU A 285 -8.33 6.85 -5.46
N CYS A 286 -7.08 6.36 -5.44
CA CYS A 286 -6.10 6.63 -4.40
C CYS A 286 -6.71 6.40 -3.00
N LEU A 287 -7.73 5.55 -2.85
CA LEU A 287 -8.42 5.35 -1.59
C LEU A 287 -7.74 4.35 -0.69
N GLY A 288 -6.80 3.53 -1.18
CA GLY A 288 -6.00 2.66 -0.33
C GLY A 288 -5.64 1.33 -0.98
N LYS A 289 -5.57 0.27 -0.16
CA LYS A 289 -5.08 -1.07 -0.54
C LYS A 289 -5.84 -2.16 0.22
N SER A 290 -5.64 -3.40 -0.16
CA SER A 290 -6.29 -4.59 0.38
C SER A 290 -5.37 -5.81 0.27
N GLY A 291 -5.66 -6.85 1.04
CA GLY A 291 -4.91 -8.09 0.97
C GLY A 291 -5.47 -9.18 1.87
N THR A 292 -4.79 -10.32 1.90
CA THR A 292 -5.16 -11.43 2.78
C THR A 292 -4.48 -11.26 4.13
N LEU A 293 -5.23 -11.43 5.22
CA LEU A 293 -4.68 -11.47 6.58
C LEU A 293 -4.30 -12.90 6.96
N TYR A 294 -5.23 -13.85 6.85
CA TYR A 294 -4.96 -15.26 7.06
C TYR A 294 -6.08 -16.14 6.45
N GLN A 295 -5.80 -17.45 6.35
CA GLN A 295 -6.71 -18.49 5.87
C GLN A 295 -6.95 -19.54 6.95
N GLU A 296 -8.20 -19.98 7.12
CA GLU A 296 -8.61 -21.06 8.03
C GLU A 296 -9.26 -22.18 7.21
N GLY A 297 -8.92 -23.44 7.52
CA GLY A 297 -9.47 -24.59 6.84
C GLY A 297 -9.50 -25.84 7.71
N THR A 298 -10.21 -26.86 7.22
CA THR A 298 -10.35 -28.17 7.86
C THR A 298 -10.11 -29.29 6.86
N THR A 299 -9.87 -30.50 7.32
CA THR A 299 -9.68 -31.65 6.44
C THR A 299 -10.99 -32.41 6.29
N ILE A 300 -11.50 -32.49 5.06
CA ILE A 300 -12.70 -33.27 4.71
C ILE A 300 -12.27 -34.36 3.74
N ASN A 301 -12.52 -35.62 4.08
CA ASN A 301 -12.16 -36.79 3.25
C ASN A 301 -10.67 -36.84 2.83
N GLY A 302 -9.77 -36.33 3.67
CA GLY A 302 -8.33 -36.29 3.39
C GLY A 302 -7.86 -35.07 2.58
N GLU A 303 -8.77 -34.21 2.12
CA GLU A 303 -8.43 -32.96 1.43
C GLU A 303 -8.56 -31.76 2.38
N HIS A 304 -7.58 -30.86 2.34
CA HIS A 304 -7.68 -29.60 3.06
C HIS A 304 -8.65 -28.66 2.34
N VAL A 305 -9.67 -28.22 3.06
CA VAL A 305 -10.73 -27.38 2.56
C VAL A 305 -10.76 -26.09 3.37
N GLU A 306 -10.58 -24.95 2.68
CA GLU A 306 -10.71 -23.63 3.28
C GLU A 306 -12.18 -23.39 3.70
N THR A 307 -12.38 -23.00 4.96
CA THR A 307 -13.70 -22.75 5.54
C THR A 307 -13.94 -21.27 5.79
N ARG A 308 -12.88 -20.50 6.05
CA ARG A 308 -12.95 -19.08 6.37
C ARG A 308 -11.73 -18.36 5.81
N ARG A 309 -11.95 -17.16 5.28
CA ARG A 309 -10.88 -16.25 4.84
C ARG A 309 -11.02 -14.89 5.50
N LYS A 310 -9.92 -14.38 6.08
CA LYS A 310 -9.86 -13.00 6.59
C LYS A 310 -9.02 -12.13 5.68
N LEU A 311 -9.58 -10.98 5.33
CA LEU A 311 -8.99 -9.98 4.45
C LEU A 311 -8.77 -8.70 5.24
N TRP A 312 -7.76 -7.93 4.87
CA TRP A 312 -7.60 -6.56 5.34
C TRP A 312 -7.87 -5.58 4.20
N VAL A 313 -8.45 -4.43 4.51
CA VAL A 313 -8.67 -3.31 3.58
C VAL A 313 -8.26 -2.03 4.29
N ARG A 314 -7.27 -1.33 3.74
CA ARG A 314 -6.84 -0.01 4.20
C ARG A 314 -7.53 1.05 3.36
N ILE A 315 -8.19 2.00 4.01
CA ILE A 315 -8.80 3.18 3.39
C ILE A 315 -8.08 4.45 3.86
N MET A 316 -7.86 5.40 2.96
CA MET A 316 -7.23 6.69 3.18
C MET A 316 -8.26 7.81 2.98
N ASP A 317 -8.41 8.67 3.99
CA ASP A 317 -9.33 9.81 4.13
C ASP A 317 -10.83 9.47 4.05
N ASP A 318 -11.33 9.12 2.87
CA ASP A 318 -12.77 9.01 2.57
C ASP A 318 -13.30 7.63 2.98
N LEU A 319 -13.40 7.42 4.29
CA LEU A 319 -13.95 6.20 4.87
C LEU A 319 -15.37 5.88 4.35
N PRO A 320 -16.33 6.84 4.25
CA PRO A 320 -17.65 6.57 3.69
C PRO A 320 -17.60 5.99 2.27
N LEU A 321 -16.81 6.58 1.36
CA LEU A 321 -16.68 6.09 0.00
C LEU A 321 -16.00 4.71 -0.05
N GLY A 322 -14.89 4.53 0.70
CA GLY A 322 -14.22 3.24 0.76
C GLY A 322 -15.10 2.12 1.33
N ARG A 323 -15.92 2.42 2.34
CA ARG A 323 -16.95 1.52 2.87
C ARG A 323 -17.99 1.14 1.82
N ALA A 324 -18.49 2.12 1.08
CA ALA A 324 -19.47 1.90 0.03
C ALA A 324 -18.92 0.99 -1.09
N ILE A 325 -17.67 1.18 -1.49
CA ILE A 325 -16.97 0.33 -2.47
C ILE A 325 -16.82 -1.10 -1.97
N VAL A 326 -16.36 -1.27 -0.72
CA VAL A 326 -16.21 -2.59 -0.10
C VAL A 326 -17.56 -3.31 -0.08
N LYS A 327 -18.60 -2.63 0.38
CA LYS A 327 -19.96 -3.15 0.45
C LYS A 327 -20.51 -3.53 -0.92
N GLN A 328 -20.35 -2.64 -1.91
CA GLN A 328 -20.81 -2.88 -3.28
C GLN A 328 -20.11 -4.10 -3.90
N THR A 329 -18.80 -4.22 -3.73
CA THR A 329 -18.04 -5.37 -4.26
C THR A 329 -18.45 -6.68 -3.57
N LEU A 330 -18.69 -6.67 -2.26
CA LEU A 330 -19.22 -7.82 -1.52
C LEU A 330 -20.62 -8.22 -1.98
N TRP A 331 -21.47 -7.25 -2.33
CA TRP A 331 -22.78 -7.53 -2.92
C TRP A 331 -22.68 -8.11 -4.33
N TRP A 332 -21.81 -7.58 -5.19
CA TRP A 332 -21.55 -8.15 -6.51
C TRP A 332 -21.05 -9.60 -6.42
N LEU A 333 -20.25 -9.92 -5.40
CA LEU A 333 -19.74 -11.27 -5.10
C LEU A 333 -20.85 -12.23 -4.63
N ARG A 334 -21.98 -11.70 -4.18
CA ARG A 334 -22.99 -12.41 -3.37
C ARG A 334 -22.36 -12.99 -2.10
N ALA A 335 -21.61 -12.17 -1.37
CA ALA A 335 -21.00 -12.58 -0.11
C ALA A 335 -22.06 -13.09 0.90
N PRO A 336 -21.71 -14.06 1.77
CA PRO A 336 -22.58 -14.51 2.85
C PRO A 336 -23.06 -13.34 3.72
N LEU A 337 -24.31 -13.38 4.18
CA LEU A 337 -24.82 -12.35 5.10
C LEU A 337 -24.10 -12.35 6.45
N SER A 338 -23.45 -13.46 6.82
CA SER A 338 -22.57 -13.57 7.98
C SER A 338 -21.22 -12.86 7.81
N THR A 339 -20.94 -12.29 6.64
CA THR A 339 -19.71 -11.50 6.41
C THR A 339 -19.67 -10.33 7.36
N THR A 340 -18.57 -10.19 8.09
CA THR A 340 -18.34 -9.05 8.99
C THR A 340 -17.26 -8.15 8.41
N VAL A 341 -17.45 -6.84 8.55
CA VAL A 341 -16.41 -5.84 8.29
C VAL A 341 -16.24 -4.98 9.54
N ASN A 342 -15.08 -5.06 10.17
CA ASN A 342 -14.81 -4.42 11.45
C ASN A 342 -13.59 -3.50 11.35
N ASP A 343 -13.54 -2.48 12.19
CA ASP A 343 -12.33 -1.67 12.36
C ASP A 343 -11.27 -2.50 13.10
N SER A 344 -10.04 -2.52 12.59
CA SER A 344 -8.92 -3.22 13.24
C SER A 344 -8.58 -2.62 14.60
N SER A 345 -8.80 -1.32 14.78
CA SER A 345 -8.61 -0.62 16.06
C SER A 345 -9.77 -0.87 17.04
N ARG A 346 -10.94 -1.29 16.55
CA ARG A 346 -12.16 -1.52 17.33
C ARG A 346 -12.89 -2.77 16.80
N PRO A 347 -12.36 -3.97 17.05
CA PRO A 347 -12.85 -5.20 16.42
C PRO A 347 -14.29 -5.55 16.80
N ASP A 348 -14.78 -5.05 17.94
CA ASP A 348 -16.15 -5.25 18.42
C ASP A 348 -17.18 -4.34 17.75
N ASN A 349 -16.72 -3.33 16.98
CA ASN A 349 -17.60 -2.40 16.28
C ASN A 349 -17.72 -2.81 14.81
N SER A 350 -18.79 -3.54 14.48
CA SER A 350 -19.11 -3.86 13.10
C SER A 350 -19.44 -2.58 12.34
N LEU A 351 -18.62 -2.26 11.34
CA LEU A 351 -18.73 -1.03 10.57
C LEU A 351 -19.67 -1.16 9.38
N LEU A 352 -19.89 -2.38 8.88
CA LEU A 352 -20.76 -2.64 7.74
C LEU A 352 -21.65 -3.86 7.98
N ARG A 353 -22.93 -3.67 7.64
CA ARG A 353 -23.96 -4.69 7.60
C ARG A 353 -24.39 -4.91 6.16
N LEU A 354 -24.24 -6.12 5.64
CA LEU A 354 -24.60 -6.44 4.25
C LEU A 354 -26.11 -6.52 4.00
N ASP A 355 -26.92 -6.69 5.04
CA ASP A 355 -28.37 -6.76 4.97
C ASP A 355 -29.05 -5.39 4.87
N ASP A 356 -28.34 -4.32 5.22
CA ASP A 356 -28.84 -2.93 5.16
C ASP A 356 -28.62 -2.33 3.76
N GLU A 357 -29.69 -2.14 2.99
CA GLU A 357 -29.63 -1.48 1.66
C GLU A 357 -29.30 0.02 1.76
N GLY A 358 -29.74 0.70 2.83
CA GLY A 358 -29.78 2.16 2.91
C GLY A 358 -28.44 2.83 3.25
N ALA A 359 -27.53 2.09 3.89
CA ALA A 359 -26.23 2.61 4.30
C ALA A 359 -25.17 2.45 3.21
N ASP A 360 -24.28 3.44 3.08
CA ASP A 360 -23.09 3.40 2.21
C ASP A 360 -23.42 3.13 0.73
N ILE A 361 -24.44 3.81 0.20
CA ILE A 361 -24.82 3.73 -1.22
C ILE A 361 -23.95 4.68 -2.04
N VAL A 362 -23.46 4.17 -3.17
CA VAL A 362 -22.78 4.94 -4.22
C VAL A 362 -23.55 4.79 -5.52
N GLU A 363 -23.71 5.90 -6.25
CA GLU A 363 -24.34 5.90 -7.58
C GLU A 363 -23.45 5.23 -8.63
N GLU A 364 -22.13 5.31 -8.43
CA GLU A 364 -21.14 4.71 -9.32
C GLU A 364 -21.03 3.20 -9.09
N ILE A 365 -20.69 2.48 -10.15
CA ILE A 365 -20.46 1.03 -10.09
C ILE A 365 -18.98 0.73 -10.26
N TYR A 366 -18.42 -0.03 -9.33
CA TYR A 366 -17.01 -0.44 -9.29
C TYR A 366 -16.89 -1.94 -9.53
N ILE A 367 -16.17 -2.32 -10.59
CA ILE A 367 -16.08 -3.70 -11.09
C ILE A 367 -14.64 -3.97 -11.53
N GLY A 368 -14.15 -5.20 -11.33
CA GLY A 368 -12.86 -5.65 -11.84
C GLY A 368 -13.00 -6.29 -13.22
N ILE A 369 -11.94 -6.31 -14.01
CA ILE A 369 -11.91 -7.03 -15.29
C ILE A 369 -10.69 -7.93 -15.39
N CYS A 370 -10.88 -9.07 -16.05
CA CYS A 370 -9.79 -10.00 -16.33
C CYS A 370 -10.12 -10.83 -17.56
N ARG A 371 -9.11 -11.46 -18.14
CA ARG A 371 -9.25 -12.58 -19.05
C ARG A 371 -9.00 -13.88 -18.28
N PRO A 372 -9.95 -14.82 -18.24
CA PRO A 372 -9.73 -16.12 -17.64
C PRO A 372 -8.78 -16.93 -18.53
N VAL A 373 -7.75 -17.51 -17.92
CA VAL A 373 -6.89 -18.52 -18.56
C VAL A 373 -7.25 -19.87 -17.97
N LEU A 374 -7.70 -20.79 -18.83
CA LEU A 374 -8.05 -22.15 -18.43
C LEU A 374 -6.78 -23.00 -18.34
N SER A 375 -6.52 -23.61 -17.19
CA SER A 375 -5.52 -24.67 -17.09
C SER A 375 -6.06 -25.97 -17.67
N GLU A 376 -5.20 -26.79 -18.29
CA GLU A 376 -5.57 -28.13 -18.81
C GLU A 376 -6.16 -29.06 -17.74
N SER A 377 -5.83 -28.81 -16.46
CA SER A 377 -6.31 -29.55 -15.30
C SER A 377 -7.66 -29.05 -14.75
N GLY A 378 -8.24 -27.96 -15.30
CA GLY A 378 -9.50 -27.37 -14.85
C GLY A 378 -9.51 -26.87 -13.39
N ALA A 379 -8.34 -26.88 -12.72
CA ALA A 379 -8.22 -26.64 -11.29
C ALA A 379 -7.75 -25.21 -10.95
N ASN A 380 -7.05 -24.54 -11.87
CA ASN A 380 -6.49 -23.20 -11.65
C ASN A 380 -6.94 -22.27 -12.78
N ILE A 381 -7.75 -21.27 -12.43
CA ILE A 381 -8.06 -20.16 -13.34
C ILE A 381 -7.06 -19.07 -13.00
N VAL A 382 -6.18 -18.76 -13.95
CA VAL A 382 -5.30 -17.60 -13.83
C VAL A 382 -6.02 -16.41 -14.45
N TYR A 383 -6.13 -15.33 -13.70
CA TYR A 383 -6.79 -14.10 -14.15
C TYR A 383 -5.74 -13.14 -14.65
N SER A 384 -5.59 -13.00 -15.96
CA SER A 384 -4.62 -12.06 -16.53
C SER A 384 -5.32 -10.98 -17.32
N LEU A 385 -4.72 -9.80 -17.40
CA LEU A 385 -5.14 -8.73 -18.28
C LEU A 385 -4.05 -8.59 -19.35
N PRO A 386 -4.27 -9.16 -20.56
CA PRO A 386 -3.29 -9.09 -21.63
C PRO A 386 -2.92 -7.65 -21.99
N ILE A 387 -1.65 -7.42 -22.38
CA ILE A 387 -1.14 -6.09 -22.73
C ILE A 387 -1.92 -5.46 -23.90
N ASP A 388 -2.41 -6.29 -24.83
CA ASP A 388 -3.22 -5.87 -25.98
C ASP A 388 -4.67 -5.52 -25.62
N THR A 389 -5.10 -5.73 -24.37
CA THR A 389 -6.48 -5.42 -23.95
C THR A 389 -6.82 -3.94 -24.16
N GLN A 390 -5.85 -3.04 -23.95
CA GLN A 390 -6.04 -1.62 -24.21
C GLN A 390 -6.28 -1.31 -25.69
N SER A 391 -5.46 -1.86 -26.59
CA SER A 391 -5.59 -1.59 -28.02
C SER A 391 -6.90 -2.13 -28.58
N LYS A 392 -7.45 -3.19 -27.97
CA LYS A 392 -8.80 -3.69 -28.28
C LYS A 392 -9.90 -2.70 -27.88
N LEU A 393 -9.79 -2.02 -26.73
CA LEU A 393 -10.74 -0.96 -26.36
C LEU A 393 -10.74 0.18 -27.39
N GLU A 394 -9.57 0.57 -27.86
CA GLU A 394 -9.40 1.67 -28.83
C GLU A 394 -9.81 1.28 -30.26
N SER A 395 -10.15 0.02 -30.51
CA SER A 395 -10.55 -0.46 -31.83
C SER A 395 -11.89 0.16 -32.27
N THR A 396 -12.03 0.38 -33.58
CA THR A 396 -13.30 0.86 -34.17
C THR A 396 -14.45 -0.11 -33.94
N GLU A 397 -14.16 -1.40 -33.73
CA GLU A 397 -15.15 -2.43 -33.43
C GLU A 397 -15.80 -2.22 -32.05
N VAL A 398 -15.02 -1.82 -31.06
CA VAL A 398 -15.52 -1.55 -29.70
C VAL A 398 -16.16 -0.16 -29.61
N LEU A 399 -15.46 0.88 -30.08
CA LEU A 399 -15.91 2.28 -29.94
C LEU A 399 -17.10 2.63 -30.83
N GLY A 400 -17.19 2.01 -32.01
CA GLY A 400 -18.21 2.34 -32.99
C GLY A 400 -18.19 3.84 -33.34
N ARG A 401 -19.38 4.44 -33.48
CA ARG A 401 -19.56 5.90 -33.71
C ARG A 401 -20.06 6.66 -32.48
N GLU A 402 -20.27 5.95 -31.37
CA GLU A 402 -21.13 6.39 -30.26
C GLU A 402 -20.35 6.68 -28.98
N ALA A 403 -19.05 6.41 -28.97
CA ALA A 403 -18.16 6.67 -27.84
C ALA A 403 -16.94 7.46 -28.29
N ASN A 404 -16.54 8.42 -27.46
CA ASN A 404 -15.26 9.12 -27.58
C ASN A 404 -14.35 8.68 -26.44
N VAL A 405 -13.15 8.23 -26.76
CA VAL A 405 -12.18 7.74 -25.78
C VAL A 405 -11.06 8.75 -25.61
N LYS A 406 -10.79 9.10 -24.35
CA LYS A 406 -9.69 9.99 -24.01
C LYS A 406 -8.36 9.21 -24.00
N PRO A 407 -7.24 9.87 -24.32
CA PRO A 407 -5.92 9.24 -24.22
C PRO A 407 -5.67 8.66 -22.84
N LEU A 408 -4.87 7.59 -22.80
CA LEU A 408 -4.45 6.97 -21.56
C LEU A 408 -3.67 7.98 -20.70
N THR A 409 -4.00 8.04 -19.42
CA THR A 409 -3.22 8.78 -18.43
C THR A 409 -1.94 8.03 -18.05
N ALA A 410 -0.99 8.70 -17.39
CA ALA A 410 0.21 8.06 -16.84
C ALA A 410 -0.11 6.94 -15.83
N LEU A 411 -1.33 6.94 -15.27
CA LEU A 411 -1.83 5.93 -14.33
C LEU A 411 -2.63 4.83 -15.03
N GLY A 412 -2.55 4.71 -16.36
CA GLY A 412 -3.21 3.66 -17.15
C GLY A 412 -4.73 3.78 -17.26
N TRP A 413 -5.29 4.97 -16.96
CA TRP A 413 -6.72 5.25 -17.11
C TRP A 413 -7.06 5.78 -18.48
N THR A 414 -8.18 5.32 -19.01
CA THR A 414 -8.86 5.96 -20.13
C THR A 414 -10.35 6.07 -19.82
N THR A 415 -10.97 7.14 -20.31
CA THR A 415 -12.40 7.40 -20.12
C THR A 415 -13.07 7.35 -21.48
N ALA A 416 -14.18 6.63 -21.55
CA ALA A 416 -15.10 6.69 -22.67
C ALA A 416 -16.36 7.48 -22.28
N ASP A 417 -16.65 8.53 -23.03
CA ASP A 417 -17.89 9.30 -22.94
C ASP A 417 -18.82 8.86 -24.09
N THR A 418 -20.08 8.55 -23.80
CA THR A 418 -21.09 8.13 -24.79
C THR A 418 -22.03 9.27 -25.16
N LEU A 419 -22.67 9.20 -26.34
CA LEU A 419 -23.58 10.23 -26.85
C LEU A 419 -24.82 10.44 -25.96
N ASP A 420 -25.24 9.41 -25.22
CA ASP A 420 -26.34 9.50 -24.24
C ASP A 420 -25.92 10.09 -22.88
N ASN A 421 -24.76 10.75 -22.84
CA ASN A 421 -24.13 11.32 -21.63
C ASN A 421 -23.79 10.25 -20.58
N GLY A 422 -23.58 9.00 -20.99
CA GLY A 422 -22.99 7.97 -20.15
C GLY A 422 -21.47 8.12 -20.09
N LYS A 423 -20.87 7.57 -19.02
CA LYS A 423 -19.44 7.68 -18.77
C LYS A 423 -18.92 6.44 -18.08
N ILE A 424 -17.84 5.89 -18.62
CA ILE A 424 -17.16 4.70 -18.11
C ILE A 424 -15.64 4.94 -18.15
N ASP A 425 -14.99 4.63 -17.02
CA ASP A 425 -13.55 4.69 -16.89
C ASP A 425 -12.99 3.25 -16.92
N PHE A 426 -11.93 3.02 -17.70
CA PHE A 426 -11.20 1.76 -17.76
C PHE A 426 -9.77 1.94 -17.27
N ASN A 427 -9.25 0.93 -16.58
CA ASN A 427 -7.85 0.87 -16.19
C ASN A 427 -7.21 -0.45 -16.56
N PHE A 428 -6.05 -0.32 -17.21
CA PHE A 428 -5.24 -1.42 -17.71
C PHE A 428 -3.87 -1.49 -17.06
N THR A 429 -3.66 -0.76 -15.95
CA THR A 429 -2.36 -0.70 -15.29
C THR A 429 -2.01 -2.08 -14.77
N LYS A 430 -0.82 -2.57 -15.13
CA LYS A 430 -0.24 -3.72 -14.44
C LYS A 430 0.05 -3.30 -13.00
N PHE A 431 -0.67 -3.90 -12.06
CA PHE A 431 -0.40 -3.69 -10.66
C PHE A 431 0.95 -4.36 -10.32
N PRO A 432 1.86 -3.66 -9.61
CA PRO A 432 3.05 -4.30 -9.06
C PRO A 432 2.58 -5.47 -8.18
N GLN A 433 2.95 -6.70 -8.55
CA GLN A 433 2.44 -7.94 -7.96
C GLN A 433 2.93 -8.14 -6.53
N GLY A 434 2.02 -8.48 -5.61
CA GLY A 434 2.41 -9.03 -4.31
C GLY A 434 2.98 -10.44 -4.45
N VAL A 435 4.03 -10.73 -3.69
CA VAL A 435 4.88 -11.94 -3.68
C VAL A 435 4.12 -13.29 -3.55
N ASP A 436 2.81 -13.29 -3.34
CA ASP A 436 2.01 -14.52 -3.13
C ASP A 436 0.91 -14.78 -4.18
N THR A 437 0.71 -13.90 -5.15
CA THR A 437 -0.24 -14.12 -6.25
C THR A 437 0.55 -14.09 -7.53
N GLY A 438 0.54 -15.17 -8.31
CA GLY A 438 1.30 -15.31 -9.56
C GLY A 438 1.00 -14.24 -10.61
N GLU A 439 1.13 -14.55 -11.89
CA GLU A 439 0.92 -13.63 -13.03
C GLU A 439 -0.53 -13.10 -13.21
N GLU A 440 -1.29 -12.93 -12.12
CA GLU A 440 -2.68 -12.56 -12.06
C GLU A 440 -2.87 -11.03 -12.18
N ASN A 441 -2.76 -10.50 -13.41
CA ASN A 441 -3.11 -9.11 -13.67
C ASN A 441 -4.63 -8.93 -13.81
N THR A 442 -5.22 -8.00 -13.08
CA THR A 442 -6.62 -7.56 -13.29
C THR A 442 -6.66 -6.08 -13.62
N GLY A 443 -7.74 -5.63 -14.27
CA GLY A 443 -8.04 -4.22 -14.49
C GLY A 443 -9.25 -3.79 -13.69
N ALA A 444 -9.58 -2.50 -13.74
CA ALA A 444 -10.77 -1.96 -13.08
C ALA A 444 -11.63 -1.15 -14.06
N ILE A 445 -12.93 -1.19 -13.81
CA ILE A 445 -13.95 -0.39 -14.48
C ILE A 445 -14.71 0.41 -13.44
N VAL A 446 -14.96 1.68 -13.76
CA VAL A 446 -15.94 2.48 -13.02
C VAL A 446 -16.97 3.04 -13.97
N ILE A 447 -18.21 2.62 -13.75
CA ILE A 447 -19.35 3.16 -14.48
C ILE A 447 -19.89 4.32 -13.65
N ARG A 448 -19.64 5.54 -14.12
CA ARG A 448 -20.07 6.77 -13.44
C ARG A 448 -21.57 7.01 -13.62
N LYS A 449 -22.10 6.57 -14.76
CA LYS A 449 -23.52 6.65 -15.08
C LYS A 449 -23.89 5.52 -16.02
N VAL A 450 -24.79 4.66 -15.57
CA VAL A 450 -25.29 3.54 -16.37
C VAL A 450 -26.27 4.07 -17.40
N THR A 451 -25.96 3.82 -18.67
CA THR A 451 -26.83 4.14 -19.81
C THR A 451 -26.79 2.99 -20.81
N PRO A 452 -27.79 2.87 -21.71
CA PRO A 452 -27.78 1.83 -22.74
C PRO A 452 -26.50 1.84 -23.60
N GLN A 453 -25.97 3.02 -23.96
CA GLN A 453 -24.75 3.07 -24.78
C GLN A 453 -23.48 2.69 -24.00
N VAL A 454 -23.39 3.03 -22.69
CA VAL A 454 -22.28 2.57 -21.85
C VAL A 454 -22.28 1.06 -21.75
N VAL A 455 -23.44 0.45 -21.57
CA VAL A 455 -23.56 -1.00 -21.46
C VAL A 455 -23.29 -1.68 -22.79
N ALA A 456 -23.77 -1.13 -23.90
CA ALA A 456 -23.46 -1.65 -25.23
C ALA A 456 -21.96 -1.56 -25.55
N LEU A 457 -21.29 -0.46 -25.17
CA LEU A 457 -19.84 -0.31 -25.27
C LEU A 457 -19.10 -1.36 -24.43
N LEU A 458 -19.49 -1.50 -23.16
CA LEU A 458 -18.90 -2.48 -22.24
C LEU A 458 -19.09 -3.91 -22.76
N HIS A 459 -20.27 -4.25 -23.25
CA HIS A 459 -20.57 -5.58 -23.81
C HIS A 459 -19.72 -5.90 -25.03
N ARG A 460 -19.58 -4.96 -25.99
CA ARG A 460 -18.68 -5.12 -27.13
C ARG A 460 -17.22 -5.25 -26.70
N PHE A 461 -16.81 -4.46 -25.71
CA PHE A 461 -15.45 -4.57 -25.17
C PHE A 461 -15.22 -5.94 -24.55
N MET A 462 -16.19 -6.46 -23.78
CA MET A 462 -16.15 -7.81 -23.21
C MET A 462 -15.98 -8.88 -24.29
N ALA A 463 -16.74 -8.76 -25.37
CA ALA A 463 -16.71 -9.68 -26.51
C ALA A 463 -15.35 -9.68 -27.22
N VAL A 464 -14.84 -8.50 -27.59
CA VAL A 464 -13.60 -8.36 -28.39
C VAL A 464 -12.36 -8.69 -27.55
N ALA A 465 -12.38 -8.32 -26.27
CA ALA A 465 -11.25 -8.51 -25.37
C ALA A 465 -11.22 -9.86 -24.66
N ASP A 466 -12.24 -10.71 -24.84
CA ASP A 466 -12.41 -11.96 -24.10
C ASP A 466 -12.38 -11.75 -22.58
N ILE A 467 -12.92 -10.62 -22.09
CA ILE A 467 -12.88 -10.28 -20.67
C ILE A 467 -14.18 -10.66 -19.94
N VAL A 468 -14.03 -10.91 -18.65
CA VAL A 468 -15.10 -11.21 -17.69
C VAL A 468 -15.16 -10.09 -16.66
N LEU A 469 -16.38 -9.72 -16.25
CA LEU A 469 -16.63 -8.76 -15.17
C LEU A 469 -16.55 -9.45 -13.80
N LEU A 470 -15.67 -8.97 -12.93
CA LEU A 470 -15.47 -9.44 -11.57
C LEU A 470 -16.10 -8.49 -10.54
N PRO A 471 -16.64 -9.00 -9.42
CA PRO A 471 -16.73 -10.41 -9.06
C PRO A 471 -18.01 -11.13 -9.52
N MET A 472 -18.82 -10.52 -10.39
CA MET A 472 -20.10 -11.10 -10.83
C MET A 472 -19.94 -12.31 -11.76
N PHE A 473 -18.77 -12.47 -12.39
CA PHE A 473 -18.48 -13.45 -13.43
C PHE A 473 -19.41 -13.35 -14.65
N LEU A 474 -19.65 -12.13 -15.13
CA LEU A 474 -20.42 -11.90 -16.37
C LEU A 474 -19.49 -11.82 -17.58
N ALA A 475 -19.84 -12.53 -18.65
CA ALA A 475 -19.09 -12.59 -19.91
C ALA A 475 -19.97 -12.16 -21.10
N ALA A 476 -19.35 -11.92 -22.26
CA ALA A 476 -20.04 -11.68 -23.52
C ALA A 476 -19.56 -12.68 -24.59
N ASN A 477 -20.44 -13.02 -25.53
CA ASN A 477 -20.07 -13.81 -26.71
C ASN A 477 -18.94 -13.12 -27.49
N PRO A 478 -17.94 -13.85 -28.04
CA PRO A 478 -17.97 -15.27 -28.39
C PRO A 478 -17.38 -16.21 -27.33
N LEU A 479 -17.15 -15.76 -26.10
CA LEU A 479 -16.75 -16.66 -25.02
C LEU A 479 -17.79 -17.80 -24.89
N PRO A 480 -17.36 -19.07 -24.84
CA PRO A 480 -18.30 -20.20 -24.84
C PRO A 480 -19.26 -20.12 -23.64
N ASP A 481 -20.53 -20.48 -23.86
CA ASP A 481 -21.59 -20.48 -22.83
C ASP A 481 -21.20 -21.27 -21.57
N ASN A 482 -20.30 -22.24 -21.73
CA ASN A 482 -19.68 -23.01 -20.66
C ASN A 482 -18.18 -22.71 -20.62
N ILE A 483 -17.78 -21.53 -20.13
CA ILE A 483 -16.45 -21.43 -19.51
C ILE A 483 -16.53 -22.40 -18.32
N THR A 484 -15.96 -23.60 -18.46
CA THR A 484 -15.77 -24.59 -17.38
C THR A 484 -14.76 -24.04 -16.39
N CYS A 485 -15.18 -22.98 -15.73
CA CYS A 485 -14.63 -22.41 -14.55
C CYS A 485 -15.32 -23.15 -13.41
N ARG A 486 -14.58 -23.57 -12.37
CA ARG A 486 -15.17 -24.23 -11.18
C ARG A 486 -16.23 -23.38 -10.45
N LEU A 487 -16.41 -22.13 -10.89
CA LEU A 487 -17.51 -21.27 -10.50
C LEU A 487 -18.71 -21.61 -11.38
N ASP A 488 -19.69 -22.31 -10.81
CA ASP A 488 -21.02 -22.55 -11.41
C ASP A 488 -21.82 -21.27 -11.74
N ARG A 489 -21.16 -20.11 -11.78
CA ARG A 489 -21.74 -18.76 -11.82
C ARG A 489 -21.29 -17.92 -13.01
N CYS A 490 -20.34 -18.38 -13.82
CA CYS A 490 -20.00 -17.63 -15.04
C CYS A 490 -21.20 -17.65 -15.99
N ARG A 491 -21.68 -16.47 -16.39
CA ARG A 491 -22.85 -16.33 -17.28
C ARG A 491 -22.52 -15.41 -18.44
N VAL A 492 -22.73 -15.90 -19.66
CA VAL A 492 -22.77 -15.05 -20.86
C VAL A 492 -24.09 -14.28 -20.85
N VAL A 493 -24.01 -12.95 -20.98
CA VAL A 493 -25.17 -12.06 -20.94
C VAL A 493 -25.37 -11.33 -22.26
N SER A 494 -26.63 -11.01 -22.57
CA SER A 494 -26.94 -10.04 -23.63
C SER A 494 -26.68 -8.59 -23.16
N PRO A 495 -26.59 -7.61 -24.06
CA PRO A 495 -26.51 -6.20 -23.68
C PRO A 495 -27.68 -5.75 -22.78
N GLU A 496 -28.89 -6.24 -23.06
CA GLU A 496 -30.10 -5.92 -22.29
C GLU A 496 -30.03 -6.53 -20.89
N GLU A 497 -29.64 -7.81 -20.76
CA GLU A 497 -29.47 -8.47 -19.46
C GLU A 497 -28.38 -7.79 -18.62
N LEU A 498 -27.30 -7.35 -19.27
CA LEU A 498 -26.23 -6.60 -18.60
C LEU A 498 -26.74 -5.23 -18.13
N TYR A 499 -27.54 -4.54 -18.95
CA TYR A 499 -28.12 -3.24 -18.58
C TYR A 499 -29.06 -3.37 -17.40
N ASP A 500 -29.96 -4.35 -17.43
CA ASP A 500 -30.89 -4.61 -16.34
C ASP A 500 -30.14 -4.97 -15.05
N THR A 501 -29.10 -5.80 -15.15
CA THR A 501 -28.29 -6.19 -13.99
C THR A 501 -27.58 -5.00 -13.35
N LEU A 502 -26.90 -4.18 -14.16
CA LEU A 502 -26.17 -3.02 -13.67
C LEU A 502 -27.10 -1.92 -13.14
N SER A 503 -28.22 -1.67 -13.83
CA SER A 503 -29.21 -0.65 -13.44
C SER A 503 -29.97 -1.03 -12.17
N MET A 504 -30.17 -2.33 -11.95
CA MET A 504 -30.82 -2.85 -10.74
C MET A 504 -29.91 -2.67 -9.51
N GLY A 505 -28.59 -2.67 -9.69
CA GLY A 505 -27.60 -2.43 -8.64
C GLY A 505 -27.21 -3.67 -7.83
N ALA A 506 -26.10 -3.54 -7.10
CA ALA A 506 -25.41 -4.64 -6.44
C ALA A 506 -26.24 -5.36 -5.37
N TYR A 507 -26.98 -4.61 -4.55
CA TYR A 507 -27.79 -5.19 -3.48
C TYR A 507 -28.87 -6.15 -4.02
N LYS A 508 -29.61 -5.70 -5.03
CA LYS A 508 -30.65 -6.52 -5.66
C LYS A 508 -30.08 -7.71 -6.44
N TRP A 509 -28.88 -7.57 -7.02
CA TRP A 509 -28.14 -8.70 -7.58
C TRP A 509 -27.80 -9.73 -6.49
N CYS A 510 -27.35 -9.25 -5.33
CA CYS A 510 -27.03 -10.08 -4.17
C CYS A 510 -28.25 -10.82 -3.58
N ALA A 511 -29.42 -10.19 -3.63
CA ALA A 511 -30.68 -10.72 -3.08
C ALA A 511 -31.36 -11.79 -3.95
N LYS A 512 -31.07 -11.83 -5.25
CA LYS A 512 -31.40 -12.97 -6.12
C LYS A 512 -30.45 -14.12 -5.84
#